data_AF-A0A9X4KT29-F1
#
_entry.id   AF-A0A9X4KT29-F1
#
_cell.length_a   1.000
_cell.length_b   1.000
_cell.length_c   1.000
_cell.angle_alpha   90.00
_cell.angle_beta   90.00
_cell.angle_gamma   90.00
#
_symmetry.space_group_name_H-M   'P 1'
#
loop_
_entity.id
_entity.type
_entity.pdbx_description
1 polymer ?
#
loop_
_entity_poly.entity_id
_entity_poly.type
_entity_poly.pdbx_seq_one_letter_code
_entity_poly.pdbx_strand_id
1 'polypeptide(L)'
;MTQPRRYIPEINLLRAMAILAVVMIHSTSNALVQLQTSSSFYGLYVFLHEFAVFAVPAFIFISGFVLTYNYAGKPLNGGTIATFLPQTHLGSRAPVRDFQLAVFFF
;
A
#
# COMPACT_ATOMS: atom_id res chain seq x y z
N MET A 1 -12.73 3.15 31.62
CA MET A 1 -13.49 3.89 30.58
C MET A 1 -12.54 4.19 29.43
N THR A 2 -12.52 3.37 28.37
CA THR A 2 -11.72 3.66 27.17
C THR A 2 -12.43 4.75 26.39
N GLN A 3 -11.90 5.98 26.42
CA GLN A 3 -12.43 7.09 25.61
C GLN A 3 -12.43 6.70 24.12
N PRO A 4 -13.51 6.99 23.36
CA PRO A 4 -13.50 6.79 21.92
C PRO A 4 -12.35 7.62 21.32
N ARG A 5 -11.42 6.95 20.63
CA ARG A 5 -10.29 7.62 19.96
C ARG A 5 -10.86 8.63 18.98
N ARG A 6 -10.34 9.86 19.03
CA ARG A 6 -10.77 10.95 18.16
C ARG A 6 -10.50 10.55 16.70
N TYR A 7 -11.55 10.54 15.90
CA TYR A 7 -11.45 10.35 14.46
C TYR A 7 -10.76 11.57 13.84
N ILE A 8 -9.75 11.33 13.01
CA ILE A 8 -8.92 12.37 12.37
C ILE A 8 -9.20 12.29 10.86
N PRO A 9 -10.13 13.10 10.32
CA PRO A 9 -10.52 13.04 8.92
C PRO A 9 -9.37 13.29 7.94
N GLU A 10 -8.36 14.06 8.36
CA GLU A 10 -7.16 14.40 7.60
C GLU A 10 -6.37 13.15 7.21
N ILE A 11 -6.33 12.15 8.10
CA ILE A 11 -5.63 10.89 7.83
C ILE A 11 -6.36 10.07 6.75
N ASN A 12 -7.70 10.13 6.73
CA ASN A 12 -8.47 9.45 5.70
C ASN A 12 -8.33 10.14 4.34
N LEU A 13 -8.22 11.48 4.31
CA LEU A 13 -7.90 12.21 3.09
C LEU A 13 -6.52 11.80 2.55
N LEU A 14 -5.50 11.75 3.40
CA LEU A 14 -4.15 11.31 3.02
C LEU A 14 -4.16 9.87 2.46
N ARG A 15 -4.93 8.96 3.06
CA ARG A 15 -5.10 7.59 2.55
C ARG A 15 -5.79 7.55 1.19
N ALA A 16 -6.84 8.36 0.99
CA ALA A 16 -7.54 8.43 -0.29
C ALA A 16 -6.63 8.96 -1.40
N MET A 17 -5.85 10.01 -1.13
CA MET A 17 -4.86 10.55 -2.08
C MET A 17 -3.77 9.53 -2.41
N ALA A 18 -3.28 8.81 -1.41
CA ALA A 18 -2.28 7.75 -1.61
C ALA A 18 -2.83 6.61 -2.47
N ILE A 19 -4.07 6.14 -2.22
CA ILE A 19 -4.72 5.10 -3.04
C ILE A 19 -4.88 5.57 -4.50
N LEU A 20 -5.30 6.81 -4.72
CA LEU A 20 -5.46 7.36 -6.08
C LEU A 20 -4.13 7.35 -6.85
N ALA A 21 -3.03 7.75 -6.19
CA ALA A 21 -1.70 7.73 -6.79
C ALA A 21 -1.19 6.29 -7.03
N VAL A 22 -1.53 5.32 -6.17
CA VAL A 22 -1.23 3.89 -6.39
C VAL A 22 -1.96 3.35 -7.63
N VAL A 23 -3.22 3.72 -7.85
CA VAL A 23 -3.96 3.34 -9.07
C VAL A 23 -3.34 3.98 -10.32
N MET A 24 -2.82 5.21 -10.21
CA MET A 24 -2.15 5.91 -11.31
C MET A 24 -0.86 5.21 -11.75
N ILE A 25 0.01 4.79 -10.83
CA ILE A 25 1.25 4.07 -11.20
C ILE A 25 0.95 2.73 -11.89
N HIS A 26 -0.09 2.02 -11.45
CA HIS A 26 -0.52 0.74 -12.02
C HIS A 26 -1.14 0.86 -13.42
N SER A 27 -1.85 1.96 -13.65
CA SER A 27 -2.44 2.22 -14.96
C SER A 27 -1.37 2.67 -15.96
N THR A 28 -0.32 3.33 -15.46
CA THR A 28 0.75 3.92 -16.27
C THR A 28 1.86 2.92 -16.61
N SER A 29 2.19 1.98 -15.73
CA SER A 29 3.17 0.91 -15.98
C SER A 29 2.89 0.14 -17.28
N ASN A 30 1.63 -0.27 -17.48
CA ASN A 30 1.19 -0.96 -18.69
C ASN A 30 1.23 -0.07 -19.94
N ALA A 31 0.93 1.23 -19.79
CA ALA A 31 1.02 2.19 -20.87
C ALA A 31 2.47 2.45 -21.29
N LEU A 32 3.41 2.49 -20.34
CA LEU A 32 4.84 2.67 -20.59
C LEU A 32 5.47 1.48 -21.33
N VAL A 33 4.99 0.25 -21.10
CA VAL A 33 5.45 -0.94 -21.82
C VAL A 33 4.96 -0.96 -23.28
N GLN A 34 3.77 -0.42 -23.56
CA GLN A 34 3.17 -0.42 -24.90
C GLN A 34 3.59 0.79 -25.74
N LEU A 35 4.03 1.89 -25.12
CA LEU A 35 4.52 3.07 -25.84
C LEU A 35 5.94 2.84 -26.37
N GLN A 36 6.13 3.00 -27.69
CA GLN A 36 7.47 3.15 -28.25
C GLN A 36 8.14 4.40 -27.65
N THR A 37 9.40 4.26 -27.22
CA THR A 37 10.24 5.32 -26.63
C THR A 37 10.40 6.57 -27.50
N SER A 38 10.02 6.47 -28.78
CA SER A 38 10.02 7.56 -29.77
C SER A 38 8.82 8.50 -29.67
N SER A 39 7.80 8.16 -28.86
CA SER A 39 6.57 8.96 -28.74
C SER A 39 6.78 10.17 -27.84
N SER A 40 6.32 11.34 -28.29
CA SER A 40 6.43 12.60 -27.53
C SER A 40 5.74 12.54 -26.15
N PHE A 41 4.75 11.65 -25.99
CA PHE A 41 4.02 11.45 -24.73
C PHE A 41 4.74 10.54 -23.72
N TYR A 42 5.79 9.82 -24.14
CA TYR A 42 6.53 8.91 -23.27
C TYR A 42 7.12 9.63 -22.04
N GLY A 43 7.71 10.82 -22.24
CA GLY A 43 8.28 11.61 -21.15
C GLY A 43 7.24 12.04 -20.10
N LEU A 44 6.01 12.34 -20.51
CA LEU A 44 4.93 12.70 -19.60
C LEU A 44 4.50 11.52 -18.73
N TYR A 45 4.36 10.33 -19.33
CA TYR A 45 4.01 9.12 -18.59
C TYR A 45 5.11 8.70 -17.61
N VAL A 46 6.39 8.80 -18.00
CA VAL A 46 7.51 8.53 -17.09
C VAL A 46 7.52 9.53 -15.94
N PHE A 47 7.32 10.81 -16.21
CA PHE A 47 7.26 11.84 -15.17
C PHE A 47 6.12 11.59 -14.17
N LEU A 48 4.91 11.30 -14.66
CA LEU A 48 3.75 11.01 -13.80
C LEU A 48 3.95 9.74 -12.97
N HIS A 49 4.54 8.70 -13.56
CA HIS A 49 4.86 7.46 -12.87
C HIS A 49 5.90 7.68 -11.76
N GLU A 50 7.03 8.30 -12.09
CA GLU A 50 8.13 8.55 -11.14
C GLU A 50 7.67 9.47 -10.00
N PHE A 51 6.86 10.49 -10.32
CA PHE A 51 6.29 11.37 -9.30
C PHE A 51 5.28 10.66 -8.40
N ALA A 52 4.59 9.63 -8.87
CA ALA A 52 3.57 8.90 -8.09
C ALA A 52 4.13 7.66 -7.35
N VAL A 53 5.36 7.22 -7.62
CA VAL A 53 5.99 6.06 -6.98
C VAL A 53 6.11 6.20 -5.45
N PHE A 54 6.26 7.42 -4.91
CA PHE A 54 6.31 7.63 -3.46
C PHE A 54 4.99 7.26 -2.75
N ALA A 55 3.88 7.14 -3.49
CA ALA A 55 2.56 6.87 -2.92
C ALA A 55 2.47 5.50 -2.25
N VAL A 56 3.19 4.49 -2.74
CA VAL A 56 3.19 3.12 -2.17
C VAL A 56 3.78 3.11 -0.76
N PRO A 57 5.03 3.59 -0.50
CA PRO A 57 5.56 3.64 0.86
C PRO A 57 4.74 4.58 1.75
N ALA A 58 4.20 5.69 1.22
CA ALA A 58 3.33 6.58 1.97
C ALA A 58 2.02 5.90 2.42
N PHE A 59 1.38 5.11 1.55
CA PHE A 59 0.16 4.37 1.86
C PHE A 59 0.37 3.35 2.97
N ILE A 60 1.45 2.57 2.90
CA ILE A 60 1.81 1.58 3.92
C ILE A 60 2.11 2.28 5.25
N PHE A 61 2.87 3.38 5.21
CA PHE A 61 3.21 4.16 6.39
C PHE A 61 1.97 4.71 7.10
N ILE A 62 1.05 5.36 6.37
CA ILE A 62 -0.16 5.92 6.97
C ILE A 62 -1.06 4.81 7.53
N SER A 63 -1.19 3.69 6.81
CA SER A 63 -1.99 2.55 7.28
C SER A 63 -1.41 1.95 8.56
N GLY A 64 -0.09 1.78 8.63
CA GLY A 64 0.61 1.36 9.85
C GLY A 64 0.44 2.37 11.00
N PHE A 65 0.58 3.67 10.71
CA PHE A 65 0.39 4.73 11.70
C PHE A 65 -1.02 4.75 12.28
N VAL A 66 -2.05 4.58 11.46
CA VAL A 66 -3.45 4.45 11.91
C VAL A 66 -3.63 3.25 12.83
N LEU A 67 -3.02 2.11 12.51
CA LEU A 67 -3.07 0.92 13.36
C LEU A 67 -2.36 1.17 14.69
N THR A 68 -1.11 1.65 14.66
CA THR A 68 -0.39 1.98 15.90
C THR A 68 -1.15 2.99 16.74
N TYR A 69 -1.78 4.00 16.11
CA TYR A 69 -2.68 4.91 16.80
C TYR A 69 -3.82 4.10 17.46
N ASN A 70 -4.62 3.37 16.71
CA ASN A 70 -5.76 2.65 17.27
C ASN A 70 -5.40 1.60 18.35
N TYR A 71 -4.19 1.03 18.32
CA TYR A 71 -3.76 -0.04 19.23
C TYR A 71 -2.74 0.38 20.30
N ALA A 72 -2.22 1.62 20.31
CA ALA A 72 -1.18 2.08 21.24
C ALA A 72 -1.49 1.90 22.73
N GLY A 73 -2.78 1.92 23.10
CA GLY A 73 -3.23 1.79 24.49
C GLY A 73 -3.67 0.39 24.89
N LYS A 74 -3.58 -0.61 24.00
CA LYS A 74 -3.99 -1.98 24.29
C LYS A 74 -2.76 -2.78 24.71
N PRO A 75 -2.80 -3.54 25.83
CA PRO A 75 -1.71 -4.43 26.17
C PRO A 75 -1.52 -5.43 25.03
N LEU A 76 -0.29 -5.53 24.53
CA LEU A 76 0.09 -6.48 23.49
C LEU A 76 0.06 -7.89 24.11
N ASN A 77 -1.13 -8.47 24.23
CA ASN A 77 -1.29 -9.85 24.68
C ASN A 77 -0.75 -10.77 23.58
N GLY A 78 0.09 -11.76 23.93
CA GLY A 78 0.63 -12.74 22.99
C GLY A 78 -0.43 -13.45 22.15
N GLY A 79 -1.66 -13.60 22.66
CA GLY A 79 -2.81 -14.12 21.89
C GLY A 79 -3.28 -13.19 20.77
N THR A 80 -3.12 -11.87 20.92
CA THR A 80 -3.39 -10.88 19.87
C THR A 80 -2.36 -10.99 18.75
N ILE A 81 -1.07 -11.16 19.09
CA ILE A 81 0.02 -11.33 18.13
C ILE A 81 -0.11 -12.67 17.38
N ALA A 82 -0.54 -13.73 18.07
CA ALA A 82 -0.84 -15.04 17.49
C ALA A 82 -2.05 -15.06 16.54
N THR A 83 -2.93 -14.04 16.60
CA THR A 83 -4.03 -13.87 15.62
C THR A 83 -3.58 -13.10 14.38
N PHE A 84 -2.55 -12.26 14.50
CA PHE A 84 -1.97 -11.50 13.37
C PHE A 84 -0.87 -12.26 12.63
N LEU A 85 -0.27 -13.26 13.26
CA LEU A 85 0.55 -14.26 12.58
C LEU A 85 -0.40 -15.28 11.91
N PRO A 86 -0.44 -15.34 10.57
CA PRO A 86 -1.06 -16.47 9.91
C PRO A 86 -0.36 -17.71 10.44
N GLN A 87 -1.11 -18.66 10.98
CA GLN A 87 -0.56 -19.98 11.30
C GLN A 87 0.07 -20.50 10.01
N THR A 88 1.39 -20.45 9.92
CA THR A 88 2.15 -20.88 8.77
C THR A 88 1.99 -22.39 8.67
N HIS A 89 0.89 -22.81 8.05
CA HIS A 89 0.66 -24.19 7.68
C HIS A 89 1.74 -24.55 6.66
N LEU A 90 2.73 -25.27 7.17
CA LEU A 90 3.81 -25.87 6.42
C LEU A 90 3.22 -26.84 5.38
N GLY A 91 3.04 -26.36 4.14
CA GLY A 91 2.61 -27.20 3.04
C GLY A 91 1.54 -26.56 2.16
N SER A 92 1.93 -25.55 1.39
CA SER A 92 1.44 -25.25 0.03
C SER A 92 2.06 -23.92 -0.40
N ARG A 93 2.98 -23.99 -1.37
CA ARG A 93 3.42 -22.92 -2.28
C ARG A 93 3.04 -21.48 -1.88
N ALA A 94 4.02 -20.81 -1.28
CA ALA A 94 4.13 -19.38 -0.95
C ALA A 94 3.08 -18.40 -1.55
N PRO A 95 2.17 -17.81 -0.73
CA PRO A 95 1.30 -16.71 -1.16
C PRO A 95 2.06 -15.38 -1.38
N VAL A 96 3.24 -15.25 -0.78
CA VAL A 96 4.09 -14.06 -0.93
C VAL A 96 4.63 -13.92 -2.35
N ARG A 97 4.85 -15.01 -3.09
CA ARG A 97 5.34 -14.94 -4.47
C ARG A 97 4.26 -14.44 -5.42
N ASP A 98 3.00 -14.78 -5.17
CA ASP A 98 1.88 -14.32 -6.00
C ASP A 98 1.54 -12.85 -5.71
N PHE A 99 1.72 -12.40 -4.46
CA PHE A 99 1.67 -10.98 -4.11
C PHE A 99 2.83 -10.19 -4.72
N GLN A 100 4.04 -10.76 -4.71
CA GLN A 100 5.23 -10.13 -5.31
C GLN A 100 5.14 -10.11 -6.83
N LEU A 101 4.59 -11.16 -7.46
CA LEU A 101 4.32 -11.22 -8.89
C LEU A 101 3.20 -10.26 -9.25
N ALA A 102 2.12 -10.13 -8.47
CA ALA A 102 1.11 -9.10 -8.72
C ALA A 102 1.72 -7.69 -8.69
N VAL A 103 2.56 -7.36 -7.69
CA VAL A 103 3.24 -6.07 -7.63
C VAL A 103 4.29 -5.88 -8.76
N PHE A 104 4.82 -6.96 -9.33
CA PHE A 104 5.75 -6.92 -10.48
C PHE A 104 5.07 -7.01 -11.85
N PHE A 105 3.84 -7.53 -11.92
CA PHE A 105 3.04 -7.75 -13.15
C PHE A 105 1.87 -6.78 -13.26
N PHE A 106 1.78 -5.80 -12.38
CA PHE A 106 0.88 -4.66 -12.49
C PHE A 106 1.64 -3.35 -12.26
#